data_AF-A0A969JYI0-F1
#
_entry.id   AF-A0A969JYI0-F1
#
_cell.length_a   1.000
_cell.length_b   1.000
_cell.length_c   1.000
_cell.angle_alpha   90.00
_cell.angle_beta   90.00
_cell.angle_gamma   90.00
#
_symmetry.space_group_name_H-M   'P 1'
#
loop_
_entity.id
_entity.type
_entity.pdbx_description
1 polymer ?
#
loop_
_entity_poly.entity_id
_entity_poly.type
_entity_poly.pdbx_seq_one_letter_code
_entity_poly.pdbx_strand_id
1 'polypeptide(L)'
;MLALGATAVPRLTVRSYVRYQYRLHGLPPGKNVLIAGAGDAGALIAREMQRNPQLGMIPVGFVDDDPAKHGMRIHGVRVLGQRETIPELVSRLDVRQIIIAMPTASGPTIRQFVEICEEAHVQTKTIPGMYELLDGAVSVNQLRDVDIEDLLRREPVHTDVTAVTALLRGKRVLITGGGGSIGSELCRQICRAEPAQLILIGHGENSIFEIHNELHQRYKQSIAIVPIIADTRSPERLRAVFQQVRPQIVFHAAAHKHVPSWNKIRPKPSPITSSARAICCKWRPNLR
;
A
#
# COMPACT_ATOMS: atom_id res chain seq x y z
N MET A 1 50.24 15.53 -19.26
CA MET A 1 49.44 14.53 -19.99
C MET A 1 49.14 13.31 -19.10
N LEU A 2 48.56 13.50 -17.89
CA LEU A 2 48.20 12.43 -16.96
C LEU A 2 47.06 12.92 -16.05
N ALA A 3 45.81 12.86 -16.52
CA ALA A 3 44.64 13.22 -15.70
C ALA A 3 43.36 12.51 -16.20
N LEU A 4 43.43 11.21 -16.52
CA LEU A 4 42.28 10.43 -17.02
C LEU A 4 42.02 9.12 -16.23
N GLY A 5 42.66 8.93 -15.07
CA GLY A 5 42.61 7.64 -14.35
C GLY A 5 41.54 7.49 -13.25
N ALA A 6 40.86 8.56 -12.81
CA ALA A 6 40.17 8.52 -11.51
C ALA A 6 38.65 8.22 -11.54
N THR A 7 37.99 8.21 -12.69
CA THR A 7 36.52 7.98 -12.77
C THR A 7 36.11 6.56 -13.14
N ALA A 8 37.07 5.67 -13.45
CA ALA A 8 36.80 4.28 -13.86
C ALA A 8 36.67 3.28 -12.69
N VAL A 9 37.24 3.61 -11.53
CA VAL A 9 37.31 2.71 -10.36
C VAL A 9 35.94 2.44 -9.67
N PRO A 10 34.97 3.39 -9.60
CA PRO A 10 33.67 3.10 -8.99
C PRO A 10 32.75 2.27 -9.89
N ARG A 11 32.95 2.34 -11.22
CA ARG A 11 32.13 1.62 -12.22
C ARG A 11 32.40 0.12 -12.22
N LEU A 12 33.62 -0.28 -11.92
CA LEU A 12 34.03 -1.68 -11.92
C LEU A 12 33.63 -2.42 -10.64
N THR A 13 33.63 -1.78 -9.47
CA THR A 13 33.42 -2.48 -8.18
C THR A 13 31.98 -2.95 -7.97
N VAL A 14 30.97 -2.11 -8.28
CA VAL A 14 29.55 -2.51 -8.16
C VAL A 14 29.19 -3.58 -9.19
N ARG A 15 29.63 -3.39 -10.45
CA ARG A 15 29.42 -4.35 -11.53
C ARG A 15 30.11 -5.68 -11.25
N SER A 16 31.28 -5.67 -10.61
CA SER A 16 32.02 -6.87 -10.23
C SER A 16 31.42 -7.58 -9.02
N TYR A 17 30.96 -6.85 -8.00
CA TYR A 17 30.32 -7.41 -6.82
C TYR A 17 29.01 -8.12 -7.17
N VAL A 18 28.15 -7.46 -7.96
CA VAL A 18 26.89 -8.02 -8.45
C VAL A 18 27.16 -9.25 -9.34
N ARG A 19 28.16 -9.17 -10.23
CA ARG A 19 28.52 -10.28 -11.14
C ARG A 19 29.28 -11.42 -10.46
N TYR A 20 29.89 -11.20 -9.28
CA TYR A 20 30.52 -12.23 -8.47
C TYR A 20 29.47 -13.09 -7.77
N GLN A 21 28.45 -12.48 -7.16
CA GLN A 21 27.39 -13.23 -6.49
C GLN A 21 26.55 -14.09 -7.44
N TYR A 22 26.22 -13.62 -8.66
CA TYR A 22 25.47 -14.43 -9.64
C TYR A 22 26.33 -15.52 -10.32
N ARG A 23 27.63 -15.28 -10.53
CA ARG A 23 28.54 -16.29 -11.10
C ARG A 23 28.72 -17.50 -10.18
N LEU A 24 28.67 -17.30 -8.87
CA LEU A 24 28.75 -18.41 -7.89
C LEU A 24 27.54 -19.36 -7.98
N HIS A 25 26.40 -18.90 -8.50
CA HIS A 25 25.17 -19.71 -8.62
C HIS A 25 24.95 -20.31 -10.03
N GLY A 26 25.87 -20.12 -10.99
CA GLY A 26 25.80 -20.78 -12.31
C GLY A 26 24.63 -20.37 -13.21
N LEU A 27 24.00 -19.23 -12.93
CA LEU A 27 22.78 -18.78 -13.62
C LEU A 27 23.08 -17.85 -14.80
N PRO A 28 22.22 -17.81 -15.84
CA PRO A 28 22.36 -16.90 -16.96
C PRO A 28 22.37 -15.43 -16.48
N PRO A 29 22.99 -14.51 -17.24
CA PRO A 29 23.06 -13.11 -16.87
C PRO A 29 21.64 -12.53 -16.77
N GLY A 30 21.19 -12.28 -15.54
CA GLY A 30 19.90 -11.66 -15.28
C GLY A 30 19.87 -10.19 -15.70
N LYS A 31 18.66 -9.65 -15.89
CA LYS A 31 18.39 -8.25 -16.18
C LYS A 31 18.74 -7.40 -14.94
N ASN A 32 19.52 -6.35 -15.13
CA ASN A 32 19.78 -5.37 -14.07
C ASN A 32 18.51 -4.56 -13.82
N VAL A 33 18.05 -4.56 -12.57
CA VAL A 33 16.81 -3.93 -12.12
C VAL A 33 17.12 -2.82 -11.13
N LEU A 34 16.62 -1.63 -11.43
CA LEU A 34 16.58 -0.51 -10.49
C LEU A 34 15.21 -0.50 -9.81
N ILE A 35 15.18 -0.28 -8.49
CA ILE A 35 13.93 -0.26 -7.72
C ILE A 35 13.64 1.18 -7.30
N ALA A 36 12.55 1.76 -7.77
CA ALA A 36 12.06 3.05 -7.33
C ALA A 36 11.17 2.88 -6.09
N GLY A 37 11.59 3.42 -4.95
CA GLY A 37 10.99 3.24 -3.64
C GLY A 37 11.83 2.31 -2.76
N ALA A 38 12.51 2.89 -1.78
CA ALA A 38 13.33 2.24 -0.76
C ALA A 38 12.55 1.99 0.55
N GLY A 39 11.24 1.79 0.45
CA GLY A 39 10.36 1.41 1.57
C GLY A 39 10.17 -0.11 1.68
N ASP A 40 9.20 -0.53 2.48
CA ASP A 40 8.92 -1.94 2.76
C ASP A 40 8.68 -2.77 1.49
N ALA A 41 7.88 -2.25 0.56
CA ALA A 41 7.57 -2.95 -0.69
C ALA A 41 8.83 -3.14 -1.56
N GLY A 42 9.70 -2.12 -1.65
CA GLY A 42 10.96 -2.21 -2.35
C GLY A 42 11.93 -3.20 -1.70
N ALA A 43 12.01 -3.20 -0.37
CA ALA A 43 12.82 -4.15 0.39
C ALA A 43 12.38 -5.60 0.14
N LEU A 44 11.08 -5.86 0.14
CA LEU A 44 10.51 -7.18 -0.16
C LEU A 44 10.85 -7.64 -1.58
N ILE A 45 10.68 -6.77 -2.58
CA ILE A 45 11.03 -7.06 -3.98
C ILE A 45 12.52 -7.35 -4.14
N ALA A 46 13.40 -6.55 -3.53
CA ALA A 46 14.84 -6.81 -3.58
C ALA A 46 15.21 -8.16 -2.95
N ARG A 47 14.65 -8.46 -1.79
CA ARG A 47 14.85 -9.74 -1.10
C ARG A 47 14.36 -10.92 -1.95
N GLU A 48 13.21 -10.78 -2.60
CA GLU A 48 12.64 -11.82 -3.45
C GLU A 48 13.54 -12.11 -4.67
N MET A 49 14.03 -11.08 -5.35
CA MET A 49 14.98 -11.25 -6.46
C MET A 49 16.28 -11.93 -6.03
N GLN A 50 16.78 -11.63 -4.82
CA GLN A 50 17.98 -12.27 -4.27
C GLN A 50 17.73 -13.74 -3.87
N ARG A 51 16.54 -14.05 -3.34
CA ARG A 51 16.19 -15.42 -2.90
C ARG A 51 15.82 -16.33 -4.07
N ASN A 52 15.34 -15.75 -5.16
CA ASN A 52 14.91 -16.47 -6.36
C ASN A 52 15.71 -16.04 -7.61
N PRO A 53 17.01 -16.38 -7.69
CA PRO A 53 17.86 -16.04 -8.84
C PRO A 53 17.34 -16.54 -10.22
N GLN A 54 16.50 -17.59 -10.24
CA GLN A 54 15.82 -18.11 -11.43
C GLN A 54 14.87 -17.09 -12.09
N LEU A 55 14.48 -16.04 -11.37
CA LEU A 55 13.72 -14.92 -11.93
C LEU A 55 14.52 -14.11 -12.96
N GLY A 56 15.84 -14.30 -13.03
CA GLY A 56 16.70 -13.62 -13.99
C GLY A 56 16.68 -12.09 -13.81
N MET A 57 16.47 -11.61 -12.58
CA MET A 57 16.47 -10.19 -12.23
C MET A 57 17.45 -9.93 -11.11
N ILE A 58 18.19 -8.84 -11.26
CA ILE A 58 19.33 -8.49 -10.41
C ILE A 58 19.12 -7.09 -9.85
N PRO A 59 18.85 -6.92 -8.55
CA PRO A 59 18.70 -5.59 -7.98
C PRO A 59 20.06 -4.87 -7.95
N VAL A 60 20.22 -3.83 -8.76
CA VAL A 60 21.47 -3.06 -8.85
C VAL A 60 21.47 -1.79 -7.99
N GLY A 61 20.30 -1.36 -7.53
CA GLY A 61 20.16 -0.20 -6.67
C GLY A 61 18.71 0.18 -6.41
N PHE A 62 18.54 1.02 -5.40
CA PHE A 62 17.30 1.75 -5.14
C PHE A 62 17.42 3.21 -5.56
N VAL A 63 16.30 3.83 -5.93
CA VAL A 63 16.12 5.28 -5.98
C VAL A 63 14.92 5.66 -5.12
N ASP A 64 15.05 6.70 -4.31
CA ASP A 64 13.98 7.17 -3.42
C ASP A 64 14.14 8.69 -3.25
N ASP A 65 13.03 9.42 -3.25
CA ASP A 65 13.07 10.87 -3.12
C ASP A 65 13.34 11.34 -1.70
N ASP A 66 13.22 10.45 -0.70
CA ASP A 66 13.59 10.73 0.69
C ASP A 66 15.13 10.82 0.84
N PRO A 67 15.69 12.03 1.06
CA PRO A 67 17.14 12.22 1.18
C PRO A 67 17.73 11.46 2.36
N ALA A 68 16.94 11.20 3.42
CA ALA A 68 17.41 10.46 4.58
C ALA A 68 17.79 9.01 4.25
N LYS A 69 17.24 8.47 3.15
CA LYS A 69 17.53 7.10 2.69
C LYS A 69 18.76 7.00 1.79
N HIS A 70 19.26 8.12 1.27
CA HIS A 70 20.35 8.11 0.29
C HIS A 70 21.63 7.53 0.90
N GLY A 71 22.26 6.63 0.15
CA GLY A 71 23.46 5.93 0.60
C GLY A 71 23.22 4.77 1.57
N MET A 72 22.02 4.62 2.14
CA MET A 72 21.64 3.46 2.96
C MET A 72 21.71 2.15 2.16
N ARG A 73 21.87 1.04 2.87
CA ARG A 73 21.81 -0.31 2.30
C ARG A 73 20.60 -1.07 2.84
N ILE A 74 19.76 -1.53 1.93
CA ILE A 74 18.57 -2.34 2.21
C ILE A 74 18.83 -3.71 1.63
N HIS A 75 18.90 -4.75 2.47
CA HIS A 75 19.27 -6.11 2.07
C HIS A 75 20.57 -6.16 1.21
N GLY A 76 21.55 -5.31 1.57
CA GLY A 76 22.83 -5.22 0.87
C GLY A 76 22.82 -4.41 -0.44
N VAL A 77 21.66 -3.95 -0.92
CA VAL A 77 21.49 -3.11 -2.11
C VAL A 77 21.43 -1.64 -1.68
N ARG A 78 22.16 -0.76 -2.38
CA ARG A 78 22.32 0.65 -1.98
C ARG A 78 21.23 1.54 -2.56
N VAL A 79 20.80 2.56 -1.82
CA VAL A 79 20.02 3.69 -2.34
C VAL A 79 20.97 4.68 -3.02
N LEU A 80 20.84 4.82 -4.33
CA LEU A 80 21.81 5.48 -5.21
C LEU A 80 21.51 6.96 -5.43
N GLY A 81 20.32 7.42 -5.07
CA GLY A 81 19.89 8.82 -5.18
C GLY A 81 18.37 8.95 -5.30
N GLN A 82 17.96 10.11 -5.77
CA GLN A 82 16.57 10.50 -6.08
C GLN A 82 16.19 10.19 -7.53
N ARG A 83 14.93 10.37 -7.90
CA ARG A 83 14.40 10.03 -9.23
C ARG A 83 15.17 10.68 -10.39
N GLU A 84 15.68 11.90 -10.23
CA GLU A 84 16.39 12.63 -11.31
C GLU A 84 17.73 11.96 -11.67
N THR A 85 18.23 11.06 -10.82
CA THR A 85 19.45 10.28 -11.09
C THR A 85 19.20 9.08 -11.99
N ILE A 86 17.94 8.70 -12.24
CA ILE A 86 17.58 7.51 -13.02
C ILE A 86 18.27 7.48 -14.40
N PRO A 87 18.25 8.54 -15.24
CA PRO A 87 18.87 8.48 -16.57
C PRO A 87 20.39 8.20 -16.52
N GLU A 88 21.09 8.79 -15.54
CA GLU A 88 22.52 8.53 -15.33
C GLU A 88 22.75 7.08 -14.88
N LEU A 89 21.93 6.59 -13.95
CA LEU A 89 22.02 5.23 -13.41
C LEU A 89 21.74 4.17 -14.46
N VAL A 90 20.75 4.40 -15.32
CA VAL A 90 20.39 3.51 -16.42
C VAL A 90 21.61 3.28 -17.31
N SER A 91 22.24 4.37 -17.76
CA SER A 91 23.43 4.30 -18.61
C SER A 91 24.64 3.69 -17.88
N ARG A 92 24.85 4.07 -16.62
CA ARG A 92 26.03 3.67 -15.83
C ARG A 92 25.99 2.21 -15.39
N LEU A 93 24.80 1.68 -15.10
CA LEU A 93 24.60 0.34 -14.55
C LEU A 93 24.00 -0.65 -15.55
N ASP A 94 23.78 -0.25 -16.80
CA ASP A 94 23.12 -1.09 -17.84
C ASP A 94 21.77 -1.61 -17.34
N VAL A 95 20.96 -0.71 -16.76
CA VAL A 95 19.63 -1.06 -16.22
C VAL A 95 18.73 -1.42 -17.38
N ARG A 96 18.09 -2.59 -17.29
CA ARG A 96 17.18 -3.11 -18.32
C ARG A 96 15.71 -3.03 -17.91
N GLN A 97 15.44 -2.83 -16.63
CA GLN A 97 14.10 -2.71 -16.10
C GLN A 97 14.08 -1.84 -14.83
N ILE A 98 13.03 -1.05 -14.67
CA ILE A 98 12.77 -0.28 -13.45
C ILE A 98 11.49 -0.82 -12.82
N ILE A 99 11.51 -1.07 -11.51
CA ILE A 99 10.33 -1.46 -10.73
C ILE A 99 9.95 -0.32 -9.81
N ILE A 100 8.75 0.23 -9.99
CA ILE A 100 8.13 1.19 -9.09
C ILE A 100 7.50 0.42 -7.92
N ALA A 101 8.21 0.40 -6.80
CA ALA A 101 7.84 -0.26 -5.56
C ALA A 101 7.27 0.74 -4.53
N MET A 102 6.35 1.59 -4.97
CA MET A 102 5.72 2.63 -4.15
C MET A 102 4.18 2.51 -4.18
N PRO A 103 3.60 1.45 -3.61
CA PRO A 103 2.16 1.20 -3.66
C PRO A 103 1.32 2.29 -2.95
N THR A 104 1.95 3.13 -2.13
CA THR A 104 1.34 4.25 -1.41
C THR A 104 1.65 5.63 -2.00
N ALA A 105 2.49 5.72 -3.03
CA ALA A 105 2.81 7.02 -3.61
C ALA A 105 1.58 7.62 -4.32
N SER A 106 1.54 8.96 -4.33
CA SER A 106 0.51 9.71 -5.05
C SER A 106 0.63 9.52 -6.56
N GLY A 107 -0.48 9.67 -7.28
CA GLY A 107 -0.50 9.57 -8.75
C GLY A 107 0.47 10.54 -9.43
N PRO A 108 0.58 11.81 -8.99
CA PRO A 108 1.60 12.73 -9.50
C PRO A 108 3.03 12.22 -9.32
N THR A 109 3.35 11.61 -8.18
CA THR A 109 4.69 11.04 -7.93
C THR A 109 4.96 9.88 -8.88
N ILE A 110 4.02 8.93 -9.01
CA ILE A 110 4.17 7.81 -9.95
C ILE A 110 4.36 8.32 -11.38
N ARG A 111 3.58 9.32 -11.80
CA ARG A 111 3.69 9.94 -13.13
C ARG A 111 5.09 10.50 -13.39
N GLN A 112 5.66 11.23 -12.44
CA GLN A 112 7.01 11.78 -12.57
C GLN A 112 8.07 10.67 -12.72
N PHE A 113 7.93 9.56 -11.99
CA PHE A 113 8.81 8.41 -12.18
C PHE A 113 8.65 7.78 -13.56
N VAL A 114 7.41 7.61 -14.04
CA VAL A 114 7.14 7.05 -15.37
C VAL A 114 7.73 7.92 -16.47
N GLU A 115 7.49 9.24 -16.43
CA GLU A 115 8.03 10.20 -17.39
C GLU A 115 9.56 10.10 -17.50
N ILE A 116 10.26 10.08 -16.35
CA ILE A 116 11.73 9.93 -16.31
C ILE A 116 12.18 8.58 -16.88
N CYS A 117 11.44 7.50 -16.61
CA CYS A 117 11.80 6.17 -17.12
C CYS A 117 11.55 6.05 -18.63
N GLU A 118 10.51 6.70 -19.15
CA GLU A 118 10.22 6.79 -20.59
C GLU A 118 11.30 7.57 -21.33
N GLU A 119 11.75 8.70 -20.78
CA GLU A 119 12.89 9.49 -21.28
C GLU A 119 14.19 8.68 -21.28
N ALA A 120 14.38 7.82 -20.28
CA ALA A 120 15.52 6.92 -20.21
C ALA A 120 15.39 5.67 -21.11
N HIS A 121 14.27 5.49 -21.80
CA HIS A 121 13.96 4.35 -22.67
C HIS A 121 14.09 2.97 -21.99
N VAL A 122 13.63 2.85 -20.74
CA VAL A 122 13.68 1.59 -19.97
C VAL A 122 12.29 1.06 -19.66
N GLN A 123 12.14 -0.27 -19.73
CA GLN A 123 10.89 -0.94 -19.35
C GLN A 123 10.57 -0.69 -17.87
N THR A 124 9.36 -0.20 -17.62
CA THR A 124 8.90 0.15 -16.28
C THR A 124 7.76 -0.77 -15.86
N LYS A 125 7.87 -1.35 -14.66
CA LYS A 125 6.81 -2.14 -14.02
C LYS A 125 6.47 -1.55 -12.66
N THR A 126 5.27 -1.82 -12.16
CA THR A 126 4.84 -1.37 -10.84
C THR A 126 4.29 -2.52 -10.00
N ILE A 127 4.34 -2.36 -8.69
CA ILE A 127 3.61 -3.20 -7.75
C ILE A 127 2.16 -2.69 -7.69
N PRO A 128 1.15 -3.59 -7.66
CA PRO A 128 -0.24 -3.21 -7.43
C PRO A 128 -0.44 -2.45 -6.11
N GLY A 129 -1.59 -1.79 -5.96
CA GLY A 129 -1.89 -0.99 -4.76
C GLY A 129 -1.92 -1.83 -3.47
N MET A 130 -1.77 -1.16 -2.31
CA MET A 130 -1.71 -1.84 -1.00
C MET A 130 -2.92 -2.76 -0.72
N TYR A 131 -4.11 -2.42 -1.24
CA TYR A 131 -5.33 -3.22 -1.09
C TYR A 131 -5.30 -4.57 -1.84
N GLU A 132 -4.38 -4.73 -2.80
CA GLU A 132 -4.18 -5.98 -3.55
C GLU A 132 -3.11 -6.87 -2.89
N LEU A 133 -2.43 -6.37 -1.86
CA LEU A 133 -1.36 -7.05 -1.12
C LEU A 133 -1.87 -7.73 0.18
N LEU A 134 -3.18 -8.01 0.27
CA LEU A 134 -3.87 -8.48 1.49
C LEU A 134 -3.28 -9.76 2.13
N ASP A 135 -2.47 -10.52 1.41
CA ASP A 135 -1.82 -11.74 1.90
C ASP A 135 -0.38 -11.54 2.41
N GLY A 136 0.13 -10.31 2.46
CA GLY A 136 1.47 -10.01 3.00
C GLY A 136 2.64 -10.56 2.17
N ALA A 137 2.36 -11.18 1.03
CA ALA A 137 3.34 -11.70 0.10
C ALA A 137 3.41 -10.79 -1.14
N VAL A 138 4.35 -9.84 -1.13
CA VAL A 138 4.75 -9.14 -2.36
C VAL A 138 5.59 -10.10 -3.18
N SER A 139 5.05 -10.58 -4.30
CA SER A 139 5.78 -11.45 -5.23
C SER A 139 6.16 -10.69 -6.49
N VAL A 140 7.34 -10.96 -7.01
CA VAL A 140 7.79 -10.51 -8.32
C VAL A 140 6.81 -10.92 -9.44
N ASN A 141 6.06 -12.01 -9.27
CA ASN A 141 5.07 -12.45 -10.26
C ASN A 141 3.86 -11.50 -10.37
N GLN A 142 3.66 -10.60 -9.40
CA GLN A 142 2.57 -9.61 -9.41
C GLN A 142 2.96 -8.31 -10.11
N LEU A 143 4.20 -8.19 -10.62
CA LEU A 143 4.67 -7.01 -11.32
C LEU A 143 3.95 -6.87 -12.67
N ARG A 144 3.19 -5.78 -12.82
CA ARG A 144 2.49 -5.42 -14.07
C ARG A 144 3.06 -4.13 -14.66
N ASP A 145 2.69 -3.86 -15.91
CA ASP A 145 2.97 -2.56 -16.53
C ASP A 145 2.17 -1.46 -15.80
N VAL A 146 2.60 -0.21 -15.93
CA VAL A 146 1.94 0.91 -15.25
C VAL A 146 0.64 1.25 -15.98
N ASP A 147 -0.47 1.27 -15.24
CA ASP A 147 -1.79 1.53 -15.79
C ASP A 147 -2.26 2.96 -15.50
N ILE A 148 -3.23 3.45 -16.28
CA ILE A 148 -3.79 4.81 -16.10
C ILE A 148 -4.31 5.05 -14.67
N GLU A 149 -4.80 4.01 -14.01
CA GLU A 149 -5.31 4.07 -12.64
C GLU A 149 -4.21 4.43 -11.63
N ASP A 150 -2.96 4.00 -11.87
CA ASP A 150 -1.83 4.33 -11.00
C ASP A 150 -1.47 5.82 -11.08
N LEU A 151 -1.66 6.44 -12.25
CA LEU A 151 -1.42 7.85 -12.51
C LEU A 151 -2.52 8.78 -11.97
N LEU A 152 -3.71 8.22 -11.72
CA LEU A 152 -4.89 8.92 -11.22
C LEU A 152 -5.06 8.82 -9.69
N ARG A 153 -4.12 8.15 -9.00
CA ARG A 153 -4.15 8.05 -7.53
C ARG A 153 -4.18 9.43 -6.88
N ARG A 154 -5.11 9.62 -5.95
CA ARG A 154 -5.16 10.83 -5.11
C ARG A 154 -3.96 10.85 -4.18
N GLU A 155 -3.57 12.05 -3.73
CA GLU A 155 -2.59 12.15 -2.66
C GLU A 155 -3.04 11.37 -1.43
N PRO A 156 -2.14 10.58 -0.82
CA PRO A 156 -2.40 9.97 0.47
C PRO A 156 -2.82 11.04 1.46
N VAL A 157 -3.95 10.83 2.13
CA VAL A 157 -4.39 11.75 3.18
C VAL A 157 -3.43 11.56 4.36
N HIS A 158 -2.59 12.56 4.63
CA HIS A 158 -1.81 12.63 5.86
C HIS A 158 -2.77 12.74 7.04
N THR A 159 -3.08 11.59 7.63
CA THR A 159 -3.92 11.51 8.82
C THR A 159 -2.97 11.62 10.02
N ASP A 160 -3.17 12.62 10.88
CA ASP A 160 -2.43 12.69 12.15
C ASP A 160 -2.79 11.46 13.00
N VAL A 161 -1.93 10.45 12.93
CA VAL A 161 -2.10 9.17 13.60
C VAL A 161 -2.22 9.38 15.10
N THR A 162 -1.52 10.37 15.66
CA THR A 162 -1.57 10.70 17.09
C THR A 162 -2.95 11.21 17.48
N ALA A 163 -3.51 12.14 16.71
CA ALA A 163 -4.85 12.67 16.94
C ALA A 163 -5.93 11.58 16.80
N VAL A 164 -5.80 10.70 15.80
CA VAL A 164 -6.74 9.59 15.57
C VAL A 164 -6.65 8.55 16.69
N THR A 165 -5.44 8.16 17.11
CA THR A 165 -5.26 7.24 18.23
C THR A 165 -5.84 7.83 19.52
N ALA A 166 -5.57 9.11 19.81
CA ALA A 166 -6.14 9.79 20.99
C ALA A 166 -7.68 9.86 20.96
N LEU A 167 -8.27 10.03 19.78
CA LEU A 167 -9.72 10.05 19.60
C LEU A 167 -10.36 8.68 19.89
N LEU A 168 -9.71 7.60 19.47
CA LEU A 168 -10.24 6.23 19.51
C LEU A 168 -9.92 5.48 20.81
N ARG A 169 -8.80 5.78 21.45
CA ARG A 169 -8.33 5.08 22.65
C ARG A 169 -9.40 5.09 23.76
N GLY A 170 -9.67 3.92 24.30
CA GLY A 170 -10.65 3.72 25.37
C GLY A 170 -12.11 4.01 24.97
N LYS A 171 -12.42 4.21 23.67
CA LYS A 171 -13.80 4.42 23.20
C LYS A 171 -14.47 3.11 22.82
N ARG A 172 -15.81 3.13 22.84
CA ARG A 172 -16.65 2.13 22.18
C ARG A 172 -16.85 2.54 20.72
N VAL A 173 -16.25 1.80 19.80
CA VAL A 173 -16.23 2.11 18.37
C VAL A 173 -17.06 1.09 17.62
N LEU A 174 -18.02 1.55 16.81
CA LEU A 174 -18.87 0.69 15.98
C LEU A 174 -18.54 0.90 14.51
N ILE A 175 -18.43 -0.20 13.77
CA ILE A 175 -18.17 -0.21 12.33
C ILE A 175 -19.32 -0.95 11.65
N THR A 176 -20.01 -0.28 10.73
CA THR A 176 -20.94 -0.97 9.82
C THR A 176 -20.18 -1.49 8.60
N GLY A 177 -20.58 -2.66 8.10
CA GLY A 177 -19.88 -3.32 6.99
C GLY A 177 -18.53 -3.90 7.40
N GLY A 178 -18.38 -4.34 8.66
CA GLY A 178 -17.09 -4.76 9.23
C GLY A 178 -16.40 -5.92 8.50
N GLY A 179 -17.16 -6.79 7.82
CA GLY A 179 -16.62 -7.89 7.01
C GLY A 179 -16.30 -7.54 5.56
N GLY A 180 -16.57 -6.32 5.10
CA GLY A 180 -16.17 -5.86 3.76
C GLY A 180 -14.71 -5.38 3.73
N SER A 181 -14.10 -5.27 2.55
CA SER A 181 -12.67 -4.88 2.40
C SER A 181 -12.29 -3.58 3.11
N ILE A 182 -13.13 -2.55 3.03
CA ILE A 182 -12.92 -1.27 3.73
C ILE A 182 -13.16 -1.44 5.23
N GLY A 183 -14.24 -2.14 5.61
CA GLY A 183 -14.61 -2.35 6.99
C GLY A 183 -13.55 -3.13 7.75
N SER A 184 -13.04 -4.22 7.20
CA SER A 184 -12.05 -5.08 7.84
C SER A 184 -10.72 -4.36 8.04
N GLU A 185 -10.29 -3.55 7.09
CA GLU A 185 -9.08 -2.72 7.25
C GLU A 185 -9.27 -1.63 8.31
N LEU A 186 -10.44 -0.97 8.34
CA LEU A 186 -10.77 -0.05 9.44
C LEU A 186 -10.74 -0.76 10.79
N CYS A 187 -11.26 -1.98 10.90
CA CYS A 187 -11.21 -2.76 12.13
C CYS A 187 -9.77 -3.00 12.60
N ARG A 188 -8.89 -3.41 11.68
CA ARG A 188 -7.46 -3.65 11.98
C ARG A 188 -6.76 -2.38 12.46
N GLN A 189 -7.00 -1.25 11.80
CA GLN A 189 -6.39 0.03 12.18
C GLN A 189 -6.91 0.54 13.52
N ILE A 190 -8.22 0.44 13.75
CA ILE A 190 -8.85 0.87 14.99
C ILE A 190 -8.35 0.04 16.18
N CYS A 191 -8.14 -1.28 16.02
CA CYS A 191 -7.56 -2.11 17.10
C CYS A 191 -6.17 -1.61 17.55
N ARG A 192 -5.34 -1.09 16.64
CA ARG A 192 -4.02 -0.53 17.00
C ARG A 192 -4.11 0.73 17.88
N ALA A 193 -5.26 1.41 17.87
CA ALA A 193 -5.52 2.57 18.71
C ALA A 193 -6.07 2.23 20.10
N GLU A 194 -6.20 0.94 20.44
CA GLU A 194 -6.63 0.46 21.77
C GLU A 194 -7.99 1.03 22.23
N PRO A 195 -9.08 0.83 21.45
CA PRO A 195 -10.42 1.13 21.90
C PRO A 195 -10.80 0.24 23.08
N ALA A 196 -11.73 0.69 23.92
CA ALA A 196 -12.28 -0.15 24.99
C ALA A 196 -13.13 -1.31 24.40
N GLN A 197 -13.79 -1.06 23.27
CA GLN A 197 -14.63 -2.04 22.60
C GLN A 197 -14.72 -1.74 21.10
N LEU A 198 -14.68 -2.79 20.29
CA LEU A 198 -14.90 -2.74 18.85
C LEU A 198 -16.14 -3.55 18.48
N ILE A 199 -17.16 -2.90 17.91
CA ILE A 199 -18.42 -3.52 17.49
C ILE A 199 -18.44 -3.65 15.97
N LEU A 200 -18.55 -4.88 15.48
CA LEU A 200 -18.55 -5.23 14.06
C LEU A 200 -19.98 -5.52 13.60
N ILE A 201 -20.57 -4.66 12.79
CA ILE A 201 -21.89 -4.89 12.19
C ILE A 201 -21.73 -5.31 10.74
N GLY A 202 -22.39 -6.39 10.33
CA GLY A 202 -22.49 -6.78 8.92
C GLY A 202 -23.65 -7.70 8.64
N HIS A 203 -24.02 -7.83 7.37
CA HIS A 203 -25.05 -8.77 6.93
C HIS A 203 -24.47 -10.15 6.60
N GLY A 204 -23.19 -10.22 6.21
CA GLY A 204 -22.50 -11.46 5.84
C GLY A 204 -21.96 -12.15 7.08
N GLU A 205 -22.51 -13.31 7.41
CA GLU A 205 -22.09 -14.08 8.58
C GLU A 205 -20.64 -14.55 8.47
N ASN A 206 -20.28 -15.19 7.35
CA ASN A 206 -18.91 -15.66 7.10
C ASN A 206 -17.89 -14.52 7.16
N SER A 207 -18.16 -13.39 6.50
CA SER A 207 -17.21 -12.29 6.44
C SER A 207 -17.03 -11.58 7.78
N ILE A 208 -18.08 -11.50 8.61
CA ILE A 208 -17.96 -11.00 9.98
C ILE A 208 -17.24 -12.01 10.88
N PHE A 209 -17.50 -13.30 10.71
CA PHE A 209 -16.83 -14.36 11.47
C PHE A 209 -15.32 -14.38 11.20
N GLU A 210 -14.90 -14.29 9.94
CA GLU A 210 -13.49 -14.28 9.54
C GLU A 210 -12.72 -13.14 10.20
N ILE A 211 -13.20 -11.89 10.05
CA ILE A 211 -12.53 -10.73 10.64
C ILE A 211 -12.63 -10.74 12.18
N HIS A 212 -13.73 -11.21 12.75
CA HIS A 212 -13.86 -11.36 14.20
C HIS A 212 -12.80 -12.31 14.75
N ASN A 213 -12.65 -13.49 14.14
CA ASN A 213 -11.67 -14.49 14.57
C ASN A 213 -10.23 -13.97 14.40
N GLU A 214 -9.91 -13.33 13.27
CA GLU A 214 -8.61 -12.70 13.02
C GLU A 214 -8.23 -11.72 14.15
N LEU A 215 -9.14 -10.79 14.47
CA LEU A 215 -8.89 -9.75 15.46
C LEU A 215 -8.93 -10.30 16.89
N HIS A 216 -9.82 -11.23 17.18
CA HIS A 216 -9.93 -11.85 18.50
C HIS A 216 -8.67 -12.63 18.86
N GLN A 217 -8.07 -13.37 17.92
CA GLN A 217 -6.81 -14.06 18.15
C GLN A 217 -5.68 -13.11 18.55
N ARG A 218 -5.63 -11.91 17.95
CA ARG A 218 -4.59 -10.92 18.21
C ARG A 218 -4.83 -10.02 19.43
N TYR A 219 -6.09 -9.66 19.71
CA TYR A 219 -6.41 -8.55 20.63
C TYR A 219 -7.35 -8.92 21.78
N LYS A 220 -7.76 -10.18 21.96
CA LYS A 220 -8.70 -10.60 23.02
C LYS A 220 -8.31 -10.19 24.46
N GLN A 221 -7.02 -9.97 24.72
CA GLN A 221 -6.54 -9.60 26.06
C GLN A 221 -6.70 -8.10 26.35
N SER A 222 -6.82 -7.26 25.31
CA SER A 222 -6.83 -5.81 25.45
C SER A 222 -8.12 -5.15 24.96
N ILE A 223 -8.86 -5.78 24.04
CA ILE A 223 -10.03 -5.18 23.39
C ILE A 223 -11.19 -6.17 23.40
N ALA A 224 -12.37 -5.70 23.84
CA ALA A 224 -13.62 -6.44 23.67
C ALA A 224 -14.12 -6.31 22.22
N ILE A 225 -14.11 -7.40 21.45
CA ILE A 225 -14.55 -7.40 20.05
C ILE A 225 -15.89 -8.13 19.95
N VAL A 226 -16.93 -7.39 19.53
CA VAL A 226 -18.33 -7.86 19.50
C VAL A 226 -18.84 -7.93 18.07
N PRO A 227 -19.09 -9.14 17.52
CA PRO A 227 -19.71 -9.29 16.21
C PRO A 227 -21.24 -9.22 16.33
N ILE A 228 -21.89 -8.52 15.40
CA ILE A 228 -23.34 -8.38 15.32
C ILE A 228 -23.78 -8.59 13.87
N ILE A 229 -24.56 -9.63 13.64
CA ILE A 229 -25.17 -9.89 12.33
C ILE A 229 -26.48 -9.10 12.24
N ALA A 230 -26.46 -8.02 11.47
CA ALA A 230 -27.61 -7.16 11.25
C ALA A 230 -27.54 -6.46 9.90
N ASP A 231 -28.70 -6.29 9.27
CA ASP A 231 -28.85 -5.45 8.09
C ASP A 231 -28.93 -3.98 8.51
N THR A 232 -28.02 -3.16 8.00
CA THR A 232 -27.99 -1.71 8.26
C THR A 232 -29.19 -0.97 7.68
N ARG A 233 -29.98 -1.61 6.82
CA ARG A 233 -31.24 -1.08 6.30
C ARG A 233 -32.41 -1.26 7.27
N SER A 234 -32.23 -1.95 8.40
CA SER A 234 -33.26 -2.14 9.43
C SER A 234 -33.09 -1.15 10.59
N PRO A 235 -33.86 -0.05 10.64
CA PRO A 235 -33.70 0.98 11.66
C PRO A 235 -34.01 0.46 13.06
N GLU A 236 -35.01 -0.41 13.20
CA GLU A 236 -35.40 -1.01 14.48
C GLU A 236 -34.27 -1.86 15.08
N ARG A 237 -33.64 -2.73 14.27
CA ARG A 237 -32.50 -3.54 14.73
C ARG A 237 -31.31 -2.66 15.08
N LEU A 238 -31.01 -1.63 14.27
CA LEU A 238 -29.93 -0.68 14.59
C LEU A 238 -30.22 0.10 15.88
N ARG A 239 -31.46 0.53 16.12
CA ARG A 239 -31.83 1.19 17.39
C ARG A 239 -31.58 0.29 18.59
N ALA A 240 -31.99 -0.97 18.52
CA ALA A 240 -31.75 -1.95 19.58
C ALA A 240 -30.25 -2.13 19.85
N VAL A 241 -29.45 -2.29 18.78
CA VAL A 241 -27.98 -2.38 18.89
C VAL A 241 -27.39 -1.12 19.54
N PHE A 242 -27.79 0.07 19.10
CA PHE A 242 -27.27 1.33 19.64
C PHE A 242 -27.63 1.52 21.12
N GLN A 243 -28.83 1.09 21.54
CA GLN A 243 -29.23 1.12 22.94
C GLN A 243 -28.39 0.17 23.80
N GLN A 244 -28.06 -1.02 23.28
CA GLN A 244 -27.30 -2.04 23.98
C GLN A 244 -25.81 -1.69 24.08
N VAL A 245 -25.16 -1.34 22.96
CA VAL A 245 -23.70 -1.14 22.90
C VAL A 245 -23.27 0.31 23.14
N ARG A 246 -24.20 1.26 23.02
CA ARG A 246 -23.98 2.71 23.26
C ARG A 246 -22.68 3.22 22.63
N PRO A 247 -22.52 3.12 21.30
CA PRO A 247 -21.27 3.48 20.63
C PRO A 247 -20.97 4.96 20.82
N GLN A 248 -19.69 5.31 20.99
CA GLN A 248 -19.25 6.71 21.09
C GLN A 248 -18.84 7.26 19.72
N ILE A 249 -18.29 6.37 18.87
CA ILE A 249 -17.82 6.67 17.53
C ILE A 249 -18.41 5.63 16.57
N VAL A 250 -18.94 6.08 15.45
CA VAL A 250 -19.49 5.22 14.40
C VAL A 250 -18.76 5.48 13.09
N PHE A 251 -18.20 4.41 12.51
CA PHE A 251 -17.70 4.39 11.14
C PHE A 251 -18.70 3.65 10.25
N HIS A 252 -19.17 4.32 9.20
CA HIS A 252 -20.09 3.72 8.26
C HIS A 252 -19.36 3.22 7.01
N ALA A 253 -19.05 1.92 6.95
CA ALA A 253 -18.43 1.27 5.78
C ALA A 253 -19.41 0.34 5.02
N ALA A 254 -20.64 0.18 5.50
CA ALA A 254 -21.73 -0.53 4.79
C ALA A 254 -22.39 0.30 3.66
N ALA A 255 -21.78 1.41 3.24
CA ALA A 255 -22.28 2.22 2.14
C ALA A 255 -22.06 1.48 0.81
N HIS A 256 -23.04 0.67 0.41
CA HIS A 256 -23.09 0.13 -0.94
C HIS A 256 -23.25 1.32 -1.90
N LYS A 257 -22.16 1.74 -2.56
CA LYS A 257 -22.28 2.68 -3.67
C LYS A 257 -23.05 1.95 -4.77
N HIS A 258 -24.22 2.46 -5.14
CA HIS A 258 -24.75 2.20 -6.47
C HIS A 258 -23.81 2.92 -7.45
N VAL A 259 -22.71 2.26 -7.84
CA VAL A 259 -22.02 2.59 -9.08
C VAL A 259 -22.69 1.70 -10.12
N PRO A 260 -23.50 2.23 -11.06
CA PRO A 260 -23.90 1.43 -12.20
C PRO A 260 -22.62 0.95 -12.87
N SER A 261 -22.48 -0.37 -13.02
CA SER A 261 -21.41 -0.98 -13.81
C SER A 261 -21.40 -0.31 -15.18
N TRP A 262 -20.35 0.45 -15.49
CA TRP A 262 -20.25 1.22 -16.72
C TRP A 262 -19.93 0.31 -17.92
N ASN A 263 -20.94 -0.45 -18.36
CA ASN A 263 -20.95 -1.03 -19.69
C ASN A 263 -22.39 -1.06 -20.25
N LYS A 264 -22.90 0.11 -20.64
CA LYS A 264 -23.87 0.35 -21.74
C LYS A 264 -24.36 1.82 -21.76
N ILE A 265 -23.74 2.61 -22.63
CA ILE A 265 -24.29 3.67 -23.51
C ILE A 265 -25.57 4.43 -23.05
N ARG A 266 -25.43 5.68 -22.56
CA ARG A 266 -25.93 6.98 -23.11
C ARG A 266 -25.92 8.09 -22.04
N PRO A 267 -25.77 9.38 -22.44
CA PRO A 267 -25.52 10.47 -21.50
C PRO A 267 -26.80 11.18 -21.04
N LYS A 268 -26.81 11.62 -19.78
CA LYS A 268 -27.45 12.87 -19.34
C LYS A 268 -26.66 13.41 -18.14
N PRO A 269 -26.35 14.72 -18.09
CA PRO A 269 -25.55 15.29 -17.01
C PRO A 269 -26.44 15.66 -15.84
N SER A 270 -26.06 15.27 -14.63
CA SER A 270 -26.35 16.05 -13.43
C SER A 270 -25.13 16.03 -12.50
N PRO A 271 -24.79 17.15 -11.86
CA PRO A 271 -23.55 17.27 -11.12
C PRO A 271 -23.78 16.76 -9.70
N ILE A 272 -23.26 15.58 -9.39
CA ILE A 272 -23.09 15.16 -7.99
C ILE A 272 -21.63 14.81 -7.80
N THR A 273 -20.96 15.69 -7.08
CA THR A 273 -19.56 15.60 -6.67
C THR A 273 -19.29 14.31 -5.90
N SER A 274 -18.49 13.43 -6.50
CA SER A 274 -18.09 12.16 -5.92
C SER A 274 -16.88 12.33 -4.99
N SER A 275 -17.14 12.23 -3.68
CA SER A 275 -16.09 11.89 -2.71
C SER A 275 -16.57 10.76 -1.82
N ALA A 276 -15.90 9.60 -1.91
CA ALA A 276 -16.03 8.54 -0.92
C ALA A 276 -15.32 9.02 0.33
N ARG A 277 -16.06 9.34 1.38
CA ARG A 277 -15.52 9.53 2.72
C ARG A 277 -16.24 8.55 3.63
N ALA A 278 -15.49 7.75 4.39
CA ALA A 278 -16.04 7.14 5.58
C ALA A 278 -16.49 8.31 6.47
N ILE A 279 -17.79 8.41 6.73
CA ILE A 279 -18.32 9.47 7.58
C ILE A 279 -18.11 9.00 9.02
N CYS A 280 -17.19 9.66 9.72
CA CYS A 280 -17.02 9.50 11.17
C CYS A 280 -18.01 10.43 11.87
N CYS A 281 -19.07 9.87 12.44
CA CYS A 281 -20.04 10.63 13.23
C CYS A 281 -19.80 10.39 14.73
N LYS A 282 -19.73 11.47 15.52
CA LYS A 282 -19.80 11.38 16.98
C LYS A 282 -21.27 11.21 17.38
N TRP A 283 -21.61 10.07 17.95
CA TRP A 283 -22.99 9.81 18.36
C TRP A 283 -23.34 10.65 19.60
N ARG A 284 -24.41 11.46 19.50
CA ARG A 284 -24.96 12.21 20.64
C ARG A 284 -26.29 11.56 21.07
N PRO A 285 -26.44 11.14 22.34
CA PRO A 285 -27.64 10.45 22.80
C PRO A 285 -28.90 11.32 22.92
N ASN A 286 -28.87 12.62 22.64
CA ASN A 286 -30.03 13.52 22.75
C ASN A 286 -29.99 14.63 21.70
N LEU A 287 -30.88 14.56 20.72
CA LEU A 287 -31.47 15.72 20.05
C LEU A 287 -32.98 15.57 20.27
N ARG A 288 -33.52 16.38 21.20
CA ARG A 288 -34.93 16.74 21.18
C ARG A 288 -35.16 17.70 20.03
#